data_AF-A0A7X3PHR1-F1
#
_entry.id   AF-A0A7X3PHR1-F1
#
_cell.length_a   1.000
_cell.length_b   1.000
_cell.length_c   1.000
_cell.angle_alpha   90.00
_cell.angle_beta   90.00
_cell.angle_gamma   90.00
#
_symmetry.space_group_name_H-M   'P 1'
#
loop_
_entity.id
_entity.type
_entity.pdbx_description
1 polymer ?
#
loop_
_entity_poly.entity_id
_entity_poly.type
_entity_poly.pdbx_seq_one_letter_code
_entity_poly.pdbx_strand_id
1 'polypeptide(L)'
;MRTLLTTMRGAAWAVLLMLTPGALHAQGTSPWVDAVNELQTQFTGPIARGLSLIAIVVGGLMFAFGEGGSKRTLAGIIFGIGMAVGAVNFLGWLF
;
A
#
# COMPACT_ATOMS: atom_id res chain seq x y z
N MET A 1 -27.36 34.10 -26.24
CA MET A 1 -25.89 34.24 -26.02
C MET A 1 -25.49 34.43 -24.56
N ARG A 2 -26.25 35.16 -23.72
CA ARG A 2 -25.87 35.46 -22.31
C ARG A 2 -25.95 34.24 -21.36
N THR A 3 -26.79 33.26 -21.66
CA THR A 3 -26.98 32.03 -20.85
C THR A 3 -25.88 30.97 -21.02
N LEU A 4 -25.19 30.96 -22.17
CA LEU A 4 -24.00 30.13 -22.39
C LEU A 4 -22.79 30.63 -21.60
N LEU A 5 -22.67 31.95 -21.45
CA LEU A 5 -21.57 32.55 -20.69
C LEU A 5 -21.71 32.29 -19.18
N THR A 6 -22.93 32.14 -18.65
CA THR A 6 -23.16 31.83 -17.23
C THR A 6 -22.90 30.37 -16.89
N THR A 7 -23.23 29.43 -17.78
CA THR A 7 -22.93 28.00 -17.59
C THR A 7 -21.43 27.73 -17.69
N MET A 8 -20.73 28.40 -18.60
CA MET A 8 -19.27 28.30 -18.71
C MET A 8 -18.55 28.88 -17.49
N ARG A 9 -19.06 29.97 -16.91
CA ARG A 9 -18.53 30.54 -15.64
C ARG A 9 -18.78 29.61 -14.45
N GLY A 10 -19.97 29.02 -14.35
CA GLY A 10 -20.28 28.04 -13.30
C GLY A 10 -19.42 26.78 -13.39
N ALA A 11 -19.18 26.28 -14.61
CA ALA A 11 -18.29 25.15 -14.85
C ALA A 11 -16.84 25.46 -14.47
N ALA A 12 -16.34 26.67 -14.77
CA ALA A 12 -15.00 27.10 -14.37
C ALA A 12 -14.82 27.13 -12.85
N TRP A 13 -15.83 27.60 -12.10
CA TRP A 13 -15.81 27.58 -10.63
C TRP A 13 -15.86 26.16 -10.06
N ALA A 14 -16.67 25.27 -10.64
CA ALA A 14 -16.73 23.88 -10.22
C ALA A 14 -15.40 23.14 -10.45
N VAL A 15 -14.73 23.38 -11.58
CA VAL A 15 -13.39 22.85 -11.86
C VAL A 15 -12.35 23.40 -10.88
N LEU A 16 -12.41 24.69 -10.55
CA LEU A 16 -11.50 25.31 -9.58
C LEU A 16 -11.65 24.67 -8.18
N LEU A 17 -12.88 24.40 -7.75
CA LEU A 17 -13.19 23.78 -6.45
C LEU A 17 -12.81 22.29 -6.41
N MET A 18 -12.86 21.59 -7.55
CA MET A 18 -12.39 20.21 -7.67
C MET A 18 -10.86 20.09 -7.66
N LEU A 19 -10.13 21.18 -7.93
CA LEU A 19 -8.67 21.26 -7.89
C LEU A 19 -8.10 21.64 -6.51
N THR A 20 -8.96 21.95 -5.54
CA THR A 20 -8.58 22.28 -4.15
C THR A 20 -8.60 21.14 -3.10
N PRO A 21 -8.39 19.83 -3.40
CA PRO A 21 -8.31 18.82 -2.32
C PRO A 21 -7.17 19.06 -1.32
N GLY A 22 -6.10 19.79 -1.71
CA GLY A 22 -4.92 19.98 -0.88
C GLY A 22 -4.98 21.12 0.14
N ALA A 23 -5.87 22.10 -0.04
CA ALA A 23 -5.89 23.30 0.80
C ALA A 23 -6.64 23.11 2.14
N LEU A 24 -7.42 22.03 2.27
CA LEU A 24 -8.20 21.73 3.48
C LEU A 24 -7.40 21.02 4.57
N HIS A 25 -6.23 20.43 4.26
CA HIS A 25 -5.35 19.82 5.26
C HIS A 25 -4.36 20.80 5.91
N ALA A 26 -4.33 22.06 5.47
CA ALA A 26 -3.44 23.08 6.02
C ALA A 26 -4.04 23.85 7.23
N GLN A 27 -5.06 23.30 7.89
CA GLN A 27 -5.61 23.90 9.11
C GLN A 27 -4.75 23.54 10.34
N GLY A 28 -3.62 24.24 10.50
CA GLY A 28 -3.08 24.59 11.81
C GLY A 28 -2.29 23.54 12.61
N THR A 29 -1.85 22.44 12.02
CA THR A 29 -1.00 21.47 12.72
C THR A 29 0.49 21.78 12.50
N SER A 30 1.29 21.69 13.55
CA SER A 30 2.75 21.84 13.44
C SER A 30 3.29 20.79 12.45
N PRO A 31 4.20 21.14 11.51
CA PRO A 31 4.79 20.17 10.58
C PRO A 31 5.44 18.97 11.29
N TRP A 32 5.88 19.17 12.53
CA TRP A 32 6.45 18.14 13.39
C TRP A 32 5.40 17.16 13.91
N VAL A 33 4.19 17.64 14.20
CA VAL A 33 3.07 16.80 14.66
C VAL A 33 2.51 16.00 13.48
N ASP A 34 2.42 16.62 12.30
CA ASP A 34 2.02 15.91 11.07
C ASP A 34 3.04 14.82 10.70
N ALA A 35 4.34 15.12 10.77
CA ALA A 35 5.38 14.12 10.52
C ALA A 35 5.27 12.92 11.48
N VAL A 36 4.93 13.14 12.75
CA VAL A 36 4.73 12.05 13.71
C VAL A 36 3.49 11.20 13.37
N ASN A 37 2.39 11.81 12.94
CA ASN A 37 1.19 11.10 12.51
C ASN A 37 1.42 10.32 11.20
N GLU A 38 2.16 10.92 10.27
CA GLU A 38 2.60 10.27 9.03
C GLU A 38 3.45 9.03 9.38
N LEU A 39 4.43 9.16 10.28
CA LEU A 39 5.24 8.01 10.72
C LEU A 39 4.37 6.88 11.30
N GLN A 40 3.43 7.19 12.19
CA GLN A 40 2.52 6.18 12.74
C GLN A 40 1.71 5.46 11.64
N THR A 41 1.24 6.21 10.65
CA THR A 41 0.51 5.68 9.50
C THR A 41 1.42 4.81 8.62
N GLN A 42 2.67 5.24 8.41
CA GLN A 42 3.65 4.50 7.62
C GLN A 42 4.07 3.18 8.29
N PHE A 43 4.23 3.19 9.61
CA PHE A 43 4.55 1.99 10.39
C PHE A 43 3.43 0.96 10.37
N THR A 44 2.17 1.39 10.37
CA THR A 44 1.00 0.50 10.38
C THR A 44 0.52 0.09 8.98
N GLY A 45 0.83 0.87 7.94
CA GLY A 45 0.43 0.57 6.57
C GLY A 45 1.58 -0.01 5.72
N PRO A 46 2.36 0.82 5.00
CA PRO A 46 3.37 0.34 4.05
C PRO A 46 4.50 -0.47 4.66
N ILE A 47 5.02 -0.06 5.84
CA ILE A 47 6.11 -0.79 6.50
C ILE A 47 5.60 -2.13 7.02
N ALA A 48 4.42 -2.17 7.65
CA ALA A 48 3.81 -3.42 8.10
C ALA A 48 3.59 -4.41 6.94
N ARG A 49 3.01 -3.94 5.82
CA ARG A 49 2.83 -4.73 4.60
C ARG A 49 4.15 -5.28 4.07
N GLY A 50 5.20 -4.46 4.04
CA GLY A 50 6.55 -4.87 3.61
C GLY A 50 7.15 -5.95 4.52
N LEU A 51 7.06 -5.77 5.85
CA LEU A 51 7.56 -6.75 6.81
C LEU A 51 6.78 -8.07 6.74
N SER A 52 5.46 -8.02 6.59
CA SER A 52 4.63 -9.21 6.39
C SER A 52 5.02 -9.98 5.13
N LEU A 53 5.29 -9.28 4.02
CA LEU A 53 5.77 -9.91 2.78
C LEU A 53 7.08 -10.67 3.01
N ILE A 54 8.06 -10.00 3.62
CA ILE A 54 9.38 -10.56 3.88
C ILE A 54 9.25 -11.79 4.80
N ALA A 55 8.43 -11.72 5.85
CA ALA A 55 8.21 -12.82 6.77
C ALA A 55 7.64 -14.07 6.08
N ILE A 56 6.67 -13.90 5.17
CA ILE A 56 6.07 -15.01 4.42
C ILE A 56 7.09 -15.66 3.49
N VAL A 57 7.87 -14.86 2.75
CA VAL A 57 8.89 -15.36 1.82
C VAL A 57 9.99 -16.10 2.57
N VAL A 58 10.54 -15.50 3.63
CA VAL A 58 11.59 -16.11 4.45
C VAL A 58 11.08 -17.37 5.14
N GLY A 59 9.85 -17.38 5.65
CA GLY A 59 9.22 -18.56 6.22
C GLY A 59 9.06 -19.70 5.21
N GLY A 60 8.62 -19.40 3.98
CA GLY A 60 8.52 -20.37 2.89
C GLY A 60 9.86 -20.94 2.46
N LEU A 61 10.91 -20.12 2.40
CA LEU A 61 12.27 -20.56 2.09
C LEU A 61 12.89 -21.40 3.22
N MET A 62 12.68 -21.02 4.49
CA MET A 62 13.13 -21.84 5.62
C MET A 62 12.48 -23.22 5.63
N PHE A 63 11.18 -23.29 5.30
CA PHE A 63 10.49 -24.57 5.14
C PHE A 63 11.06 -25.39 3.97
N ALA A 64 11.47 -24.73 2.88
CA ALA A 64 12.04 -25.38 1.70
C ALA A 64 13.36 -26.12 1.99
N PHE A 65 14.19 -25.57 2.88
CA PHE A 65 15.51 -26.09 3.23
C PHE A 65 15.54 -26.84 4.57
N GLY A 66 14.39 -27.19 5.13
CA GLY A 66 14.31 -28.02 6.35
C GLY A 66 14.93 -29.41 6.16
N GLU A 67 15.23 -30.09 7.28
CA GLU A 67 15.81 -31.43 7.29
C GLU A 67 14.92 -32.43 6.53
N GLY A 68 15.36 -32.80 5.32
CA GLY A 68 14.64 -33.69 4.44
C GLY A 68 15.57 -34.22 3.36
N GLY A 69 15.41 -35.49 3.01
CA GLY A 69 16.14 -36.08 1.88
C GLY A 69 15.81 -35.37 0.56
N SER A 70 16.66 -35.54 -0.46
CA SER A 70 16.62 -34.85 -1.76
C SER A 70 15.23 -34.60 -2.36
N LYS A 71 14.31 -35.60 -2.32
CA LYS A 71 12.95 -35.47 -2.86
C LYS A 71 12.06 -34.52 -2.04
N ARG A 72 12.22 -34.50 -0.72
CA ARG A 72 11.45 -33.64 0.20
C ARG A 72 11.94 -32.20 0.13
N THR A 73 13.25 -31.99 -0.03
CA THR A 73 13.83 -30.67 -0.27
C THR A 73 13.33 -30.07 -1.59
N LEU A 74 13.29 -30.86 -2.67
CA LEU A 74 12.78 -30.39 -3.96
C LEU A 74 11.30 -29.95 -3.87
N ALA A 75 10.47 -30.76 -3.19
CA ALA A 75 9.07 -30.41 -2.94
C ALA A 75 8.95 -29.14 -2.07
N GLY A 76 9.81 -29.01 -1.06
CA GLY A 76 9.90 -27.82 -0.21
C GLY A 76 10.25 -26.55 -1.00
N ILE A 77 11.22 -26.63 -1.91
CA ILE A 77 11.62 -25.49 -2.77
C ILE A 77 10.47 -25.05 -3.68
N ILE A 78 9.80 -25.99 -4.34
CA ILE A 78 8.65 -25.68 -5.20
C ILE A 78 7.54 -25.03 -4.39
N PHE A 79 7.25 -25.55 -3.20
CA PHE A 79 6.27 -24.97 -2.29
C PHE A 79 6.66 -23.57 -1.80
N GLY A 80 7.91 -23.37 -1.37
CA GLY A 80 8.42 -22.09 -0.89
C GLY A 80 8.39 -21.01 -1.97
N ILE A 81 8.72 -21.36 -3.22
CA ILE A 81 8.58 -20.46 -4.37
C ILE A 81 7.10 -20.15 -4.64
N GLY A 82 6.22 -21.16 -4.60
CA GLY A 82 4.77 -20.95 -4.75
C GLY A 82 4.19 -20.00 -3.70
N MET A 83 4.60 -20.16 -2.44
CA MET A 83 4.26 -19.26 -1.34
C MET A 83 4.76 -17.83 -1.60
N ALA A 84 6.01 -17.67 -2.07
CA ALA A 84 6.57 -16.36 -2.38
C ALA A 84 5.80 -15.62 -3.48
N VAL A 85 5.39 -16.33 -4.55
CA VAL A 85 4.56 -15.78 -5.62
C VAL A 85 3.14 -15.44 -5.12
N GLY A 86 2.57 -16.29 -4.26
CA GLY A 86 1.26 -16.07 -3.66
C GLY A 86 1.21 -14.94 -2.63
N ALA A 87 2.34 -14.60 -2.00
CA ALA A 87 2.41 -13.64 -0.90
C ALA A 87 1.90 -12.24 -1.28
N VAL A 88 2.14 -11.79 -2.52
CA VAL A 88 1.66 -10.49 -3.00
C VAL A 88 0.13 -10.44 -3.04
N ASN A 89 -0.52 -11.52 -3.49
CA ASN A 89 -1.98 -11.62 -3.53
C ASN A 89 -2.57 -11.76 -2.11
N PHE A 90 -1.89 -12.50 -1.23
CA PHE A 90 -2.27 -12.64 0.17
C PHE A 90 -2.26 -11.28 0.92
N LEU A 91 -1.26 -10.44 0.65
CA LEU A 91 -1.16 -9.09 1.22
C LEU A 91 -2.30 -8.16 0.81
N GLY A 92 -2.80 -8.29 -0.42
CA GLY A 92 -3.97 -7.54 -0.87
C GLY A 92 -5.27 -7.95 -0.18
N TRP A 93 -5.31 -9.11 0.49
CA TRP A 93 -6.46 -9.57 1.27
C TRP A 93 -6.33 -9.28 2.77
N LEU A 94 -5.10 -9.29 3.30
CA LEU A 94 -4.81 -9.09 4.72
C LEU A 94 -4.99 -7.62 5.18
N PHE A 95 -4.89 -6.66 4.26
CA PHE A 95 -4.87 -5.22 4.54
C PHE A 95 -5.79 -4.43 3.60
#